data_AF-A0A936F1P6-F1
#
_entry.id   AF-A0A936F1P6-F1
#
_cell.length_a   1.000
_cell.length_b   1.000
_cell.length_c   1.000
_cell.angle_alpha   90.00
_cell.angle_beta   90.00
_cell.angle_gamma   90.00
#
_symmetry.space_group_name_H-M   'P 1'
#
loop_
_entity.id
_entity.type
_entity.pdbx_description
1 polymer ?
#
loop_
_entity_poly.entity_id
_entity_poly.type
_entity_poly.pdbx_seq_one_letter_code
_entity_poly.pdbx_strand_id
1 'polypeptide(L)'
;MKRNTWIGLGIGIAVVAGGTAYVLTRPKDEVKWRTGKVELGNITQRINATGAVSPVVQVAVGTQVSGVISALYVDYNSIVKKGQLIAQIDPTIWETQLADAKAGLERAKTNMDDARRQFERARRLAAEKLLADQDLEAKQVAYQTAVANMENAKASMDRAKANLDYCNITAPVDGVVISRLADVGQTVAASFSTPNLFQIAQDLSKMKVQVNIGESDIDEVKVGQRALFTVDSLPEKQFTATVSLVRQEPITTQNVVNYVVEMIVPNESLPGSEEDGKAPVAPASEKGRGGGRGGVPTAEGAPDPEQAWERMKDRMVAQGVTKDQFLKRFKERLAEGGGRPGGGRPALSAMPASASAPAGDPRSLARIPGGASQLGGPKFTGNLALRSGMTANVTISTNQRRDVLRVPNAALRFNPAAFVKDEKKTEGPRLGQPAVMGGGPRPAAQTGTGSRGGMVARREDRIWVLENGKPKAIVVKAGISDGQFTEVSGEGITEGLQVLVGVENPKQAGGAAVPLGGGRR
;
A
#
# COMPACT_ATOMS: atom_id res chain seq x y z
N MET A 1 64.61 74.73 -36.35
CA MET A 1 63.73 73.87 -35.53
C MET A 1 63.81 72.44 -36.05
N LYS A 2 63.72 71.46 -35.14
CA LYS A 2 64.33 70.13 -35.23
C LYS A 2 63.47 69.15 -36.08
N ARG A 3 64.11 68.30 -36.88
CA ARG A 3 63.46 67.22 -37.67
C ARG A 3 62.65 66.24 -36.80
N ASN A 4 62.93 66.19 -35.50
CA ASN A 4 62.23 65.31 -34.55
C ASN A 4 60.91 65.87 -34.00
N THR A 5 60.60 67.18 -34.14
CA THR A 5 59.30 67.73 -33.70
C THR A 5 58.16 67.45 -34.69
N TRP A 6 58.45 67.30 -35.99
CA TRP A 6 57.44 66.97 -37.00
C TRP A 6 57.00 65.49 -36.94
N ILE A 7 57.91 64.59 -36.58
CA ILE A 7 57.61 63.16 -36.40
C ILE A 7 56.72 62.96 -35.16
N GLY A 8 57.00 63.67 -34.06
CA GLY A 8 56.16 63.64 -32.86
C GLY A 8 54.75 64.19 -33.10
N LEU A 9 54.61 65.26 -33.89
CA LEU A 9 53.31 65.84 -34.24
C LEU A 9 52.49 64.91 -35.15
N GLY A 10 53.14 64.25 -36.11
CA GLY A 10 52.50 63.29 -37.02
C GLY A 10 51.97 62.04 -36.30
N ILE A 11 52.73 61.51 -35.34
CA ILE A 11 52.29 60.38 -34.50
C ILE A 11 51.15 60.80 -33.58
N GLY A 12 51.21 62.01 -33.00
CA GLY A 12 50.13 62.56 -32.18
C GLY A 12 48.81 62.67 -32.95
N ILE A 13 48.85 63.18 -34.19
CA ILE A 13 47.66 63.30 -35.04
C ILE A 13 47.14 61.91 -35.46
N ALA A 14 48.03 60.95 -35.77
CA ALA A 14 47.62 59.59 -36.12
C ALA A 14 46.97 58.84 -34.94
N VAL A 15 47.43 59.06 -33.70
CA VAL A 15 46.82 58.47 -32.50
C VAL A 15 45.49 59.14 -32.17
N VAL A 16 45.37 60.46 -32.35
CA VAL A 16 44.10 61.17 -32.13
C VAL A 16 43.09 60.82 -33.21
N ALA A 17 43.49 60.76 -34.48
CA ALA A 17 42.64 60.35 -35.60
C ALA A 17 42.26 58.86 -35.52
N GLY A 18 43.21 58.00 -35.15
CA GLY A 18 42.95 56.58 -34.87
C GLY A 18 42.05 56.38 -33.66
N GLY A 19 42.21 57.18 -32.60
CA GLY A 19 41.37 57.17 -31.41
C GLY A 19 39.95 57.68 -31.67
N THR A 20 39.80 58.76 -32.43
CA THR A 20 38.48 59.28 -32.84
C THR A 20 37.79 58.36 -33.83
N ALA A 21 38.50 57.81 -34.82
CA ALA A 21 37.96 56.79 -35.72
C ALA A 21 37.55 55.53 -34.95
N TYR A 22 38.33 55.09 -33.95
CA TYR A 22 37.99 53.95 -33.11
C TYR A 22 36.78 54.20 -32.20
N VAL A 23 36.53 55.44 -31.79
CA VAL A 23 35.34 55.82 -31.01
C VAL A 23 34.11 56.00 -31.90
N LEU A 24 34.26 56.56 -33.11
CA LEU A 24 33.16 56.79 -34.07
C LEU A 24 32.74 55.54 -34.84
N THR A 25 33.64 54.57 -35.04
CA THR A 25 33.34 53.29 -35.70
C THR A 25 33.00 52.18 -34.72
N ARG A 26 32.84 52.48 -33.41
CA ARG A 26 32.27 51.49 -32.48
C ARG A 26 30.90 51.09 -33.00
N PRO A 27 30.66 49.80 -33.30
CA PRO A 27 29.30 49.35 -33.52
C PRO A 27 28.50 49.72 -32.27
N LYS A 28 27.42 50.49 -32.44
CA LYS A 28 26.45 50.68 -31.34
C LYS A 28 26.07 49.28 -30.87
N ASP A 29 26.34 48.98 -29.61
CA ASP A 29 25.96 47.71 -28.98
C ASP A 29 24.42 47.62 -28.97
N GLU A 30 23.86 47.19 -30.10
CA GLU A 30 22.42 47.06 -30.27
C GLU A 30 21.99 45.77 -29.58
N VAL A 31 21.31 45.92 -28.44
CA VAL A 31 20.84 44.79 -27.64
C VAL A 31 19.81 44.04 -28.47
N LYS A 32 20.20 42.87 -29.01
CA LYS A 32 19.27 41.99 -29.71
C LYS A 32 18.36 41.32 -28.71
N TRP A 33 17.07 41.61 -28.83
CA TRP A 33 16.05 41.11 -27.94
C TRP A 33 15.49 39.78 -28.42
N ARG A 34 15.27 38.85 -27.49
CA ARG A 34 14.49 37.64 -27.75
C ARG A 34 13.03 37.94 -27.45
N THR A 35 12.16 37.72 -28.44
CA THR A 35 10.71 37.87 -28.29
C THR A 35 10.02 36.51 -28.20
N GLY A 36 8.89 36.48 -27.52
CA GLY A 36 7.89 35.41 -27.52
C GLY A 36 6.56 35.99 -28.02
N LYS A 37 5.67 35.13 -28.50
CA LYS A 37 4.37 35.52 -29.04
C LYS A 37 3.28 35.31 -27.98
N VAL A 38 2.33 36.24 -27.87
CA VAL A 38 1.07 36.01 -27.15
C VAL A 38 0.16 35.16 -28.03
N GLU A 39 -0.32 34.05 -27.51
CA GLU A 39 -1.17 33.12 -28.25
C GLU A 39 -2.49 32.90 -27.53
N LEU A 40 -3.56 32.64 -28.28
CA LEU A 40 -4.78 32.10 -27.71
C LEU A 40 -4.62 30.59 -27.56
N GLY A 41 -4.87 30.05 -26.36
CA GLY A 41 -4.75 28.62 -26.16
C GLY A 41 -5.36 28.13 -24.85
N ASN A 42 -5.42 26.81 -24.73
CA ASN A 42 -5.87 26.16 -23.50
C ASN A 42 -4.69 26.03 -22.53
N ILE A 43 -4.93 26.36 -21.26
CA ILE A 43 -3.97 26.17 -20.18
C ILE A 43 -4.62 25.24 -19.15
N THR A 44 -3.88 24.18 -18.80
CA THR A 44 -4.27 23.27 -17.72
C THR A 44 -3.18 23.30 -16.66
N GLN A 45 -3.53 23.76 -15.47
CA GLN A 45 -2.66 23.70 -14.31
C GLN A 45 -2.58 22.26 -13.82
N ARG A 46 -1.35 21.79 -13.63
CA ARG A 46 -1.06 20.43 -13.17
C ARG A 46 -0.23 20.49 -11.91
N ILE A 47 -0.65 19.72 -10.91
CA ILE A 47 0.09 19.56 -9.67
C ILE A 47 0.72 18.18 -9.72
N ASN A 48 2.04 18.13 -9.58
CA ASN A 48 2.79 16.89 -9.51
C ASN A 48 3.09 16.60 -8.04
N ALA A 49 2.72 15.41 -7.60
CA ALA A 49 2.96 14.97 -6.24
C ALA A 49 3.23 13.47 -6.20
N THR A 50 3.96 13.03 -5.17
CA THR A 50 4.31 11.63 -4.98
C THR A 50 3.47 11.02 -3.87
N GLY A 51 3.14 9.75 -4.04
CA GLY A 51 2.30 9.04 -3.09
C GLY A 51 2.59 7.55 -3.05
N ALA A 52 1.89 6.86 -2.16
CA ALA A 52 1.95 5.41 -2.01
C ALA A 52 0.61 4.77 -2.38
N VAL A 53 0.68 3.63 -3.07
CA VAL A 53 -0.48 2.81 -3.39
C VAL A 53 -0.77 1.86 -2.23
N SER A 54 -2.01 1.83 -1.75
CA SER A 54 -2.47 0.96 -0.67
C SER A 54 -3.85 0.37 -1.01
N PRO A 55 -4.27 -0.76 -0.42
CA PRO A 55 -5.64 -1.25 -0.58
C PRO A 55 -6.65 -0.28 0.04
N VAL A 56 -7.88 -0.25 -0.49
CA VAL A 56 -8.94 0.61 0.07
C VAL A 56 -9.21 0.24 1.53
N VAL A 57 -9.40 -1.06 1.80
CA VAL A 57 -9.63 -1.61 3.14
C VAL A 57 -8.49 -2.58 3.47
N GLN A 58 -7.79 -2.28 4.55
CA GLN A 58 -6.77 -3.14 5.14
C GLN A 58 -7.07 -3.30 6.63
N VAL A 59 -6.89 -4.52 7.13
CA VAL A 59 -7.12 -4.84 8.55
C VAL A 59 -5.85 -5.41 9.14
N ALA A 60 -5.41 -4.82 10.25
CA ALA A 60 -4.32 -5.32 11.07
C ALA A 60 -4.90 -6.35 12.06
N VAL A 61 -4.37 -7.56 12.05
CA VAL A 61 -4.75 -8.65 12.96
C VAL A 61 -3.69 -8.78 14.03
N GLY A 62 -4.09 -8.61 15.28
CA GLY A 62 -3.23 -8.76 16.45
C GLY A 62 -3.70 -9.86 17.40
N THR A 63 -3.04 -9.96 18.55
CA THR A 63 -3.44 -10.85 19.64
C THR A 63 -3.92 -10.09 20.87
N GLN A 64 -4.88 -10.68 21.58
CA GLN A 64 -5.36 -10.20 22.89
C GLN A 64 -4.72 -10.95 24.06
N VAL A 65 -4.12 -12.12 23.81
CA VAL A 65 -3.45 -12.95 24.82
C VAL A 65 -1.95 -13.00 24.58
N SER A 66 -1.20 -13.05 25.68
CA SER A 66 0.26 -13.19 25.65
C SER A 66 0.64 -14.68 25.54
N GLY A 67 1.72 -14.96 24.84
CA GLY A 67 2.24 -16.32 24.67
C GLY A 67 3.26 -16.42 23.53
N VAL A 68 3.72 -17.62 23.24
CA VAL A 68 4.63 -17.89 22.12
C VAL A 68 3.80 -18.35 20.92
N ILE A 69 4.14 -17.89 19.71
CA ILE A 69 3.50 -18.37 18.48
C ILE A 69 3.93 -19.82 18.24
N SER A 70 3.00 -20.76 18.36
CA SER A 70 3.26 -22.19 18.20
C SER A 70 3.19 -22.63 16.74
N ALA A 71 2.25 -22.08 15.97
CA ALA A 71 2.04 -22.44 14.57
C ALA A 71 1.51 -21.28 13.73
N LEU A 72 1.89 -21.27 12.46
CA LEU A 72 1.40 -20.36 11.43
C LEU A 72 0.78 -21.20 10.30
N TYR A 73 -0.46 -20.89 9.93
CA TYR A 73 -1.22 -21.63 8.92
C TYR A 73 -1.29 -20.92 7.57
N VAL A 74 -0.91 -19.64 7.53
CA VAL A 74 -0.95 -18.81 6.32
C VAL A 74 0.34 -18.03 6.19
N ASP A 75 0.72 -17.73 4.95
CA ASP A 75 1.90 -16.97 4.63
C ASP A 75 1.54 -15.77 3.73
N TYR A 76 2.55 -15.01 3.31
CA TYR A 76 2.37 -13.91 2.35
C TYR A 76 1.64 -14.39 1.09
N ASN A 77 0.76 -13.55 0.57
CA ASN A 77 -0.09 -13.79 -0.59
C ASN A 77 -1.12 -14.92 -0.43
N SER A 78 -1.23 -15.58 0.72
CA SER A 78 -2.30 -16.56 0.93
C SER A 78 -3.67 -15.87 0.96
N ILE A 79 -4.66 -16.48 0.28
CA ILE A 79 -6.06 -16.05 0.35
C ILE A 79 -6.67 -16.62 1.64
N VAL A 80 -7.30 -15.76 2.42
CA VAL A 80 -7.94 -16.09 3.69
C VAL A 80 -9.42 -15.74 3.67
N LYS A 81 -10.22 -16.56 4.34
CA LYS A 81 -11.65 -16.31 4.56
C LYS A 81 -11.90 -15.82 5.97
N LYS A 82 -12.98 -15.07 6.17
CA LYS A 82 -13.44 -14.65 7.48
C LYS A 82 -13.63 -15.86 8.39
N GLY A 83 -13.03 -15.81 9.57
CA GLY A 83 -13.04 -16.89 10.57
C GLY A 83 -12.00 -17.99 10.33
N GLN A 84 -11.21 -17.94 9.25
CA GLN A 84 -10.15 -18.91 9.00
C GLN A 84 -9.03 -18.74 10.02
N LEU A 85 -8.55 -19.86 10.58
CA LEU A 85 -7.39 -19.90 11.46
C LEU A 85 -6.12 -19.54 10.68
N ILE A 86 -5.42 -18.49 11.12
CA ILE A 86 -4.22 -17.98 10.46
C ILE A 86 -2.94 -18.23 11.29
N ALA A 87 -3.06 -18.20 12.61
CA ALA A 87 -1.98 -18.48 13.54
C ALA A 87 -2.51 -19.02 14.87
N GLN A 88 -1.66 -19.71 15.60
CA GLN A 88 -1.96 -20.22 16.93
C GLN A 88 -0.86 -19.82 17.91
N ILE A 89 -1.28 -19.34 19.07
CA ILE A 89 -0.43 -19.13 20.25
C ILE A 89 -0.46 -20.42 21.06
N ASP A 90 0.65 -20.75 21.72
CA ASP A 90 0.75 -21.90 22.62
C ASP A 90 -0.41 -21.89 23.65
N PRO A 91 -1.36 -22.84 23.53
CA PRO A 91 -2.54 -22.85 24.37
C PRO A 91 -2.27 -23.48 25.74
N THR A 92 -1.10 -24.09 25.98
CA THR A 92 -0.84 -24.94 27.15
C THR A 92 -1.19 -24.28 28.48
N ILE A 93 -0.83 -23.00 28.67
CA ILE A 93 -1.12 -22.24 29.90
C ILE A 93 -2.62 -21.91 30.02
N TRP A 94 -3.29 -21.67 28.90
CA TRP A 94 -4.71 -21.32 28.87
C TRP A 94 -5.62 -22.56 28.98
N GLU A 95 -5.17 -23.70 28.47
CA GLU A 95 -5.81 -25.01 28.65
C GLU A 95 -5.81 -25.46 30.10
N THR A 96 -4.69 -25.29 30.82
CA THR A 96 -4.63 -25.61 32.25
C THR A 96 -5.56 -24.71 33.07
N GLN A 97 -5.61 -23.40 32.77
CA GLN A 97 -6.55 -22.47 33.42
C GLN A 97 -8.02 -22.83 33.15
N LEU A 98 -8.36 -23.26 31.93
CA LEU A 98 -9.71 -23.73 31.61
C LEU A 98 -10.04 -25.01 32.38
N ALA A 99 -9.08 -25.93 32.51
CA ALA A 99 -9.25 -27.15 33.29
C ALA A 99 -9.52 -26.84 34.78
N ASP A 100 -8.77 -25.91 35.37
CA ASP A 100 -8.97 -25.46 36.75
C ASP A 100 -10.34 -24.80 36.96
N ALA A 101 -10.74 -23.91 36.05
CA ALA A 101 -12.04 -23.24 36.11
C ALA A 101 -13.20 -24.23 35.93
N LYS A 102 -13.04 -25.21 35.03
CA LYS A 102 -14.03 -26.29 34.83
C LYS A 102 -14.16 -27.16 36.08
N ALA A 103 -13.06 -27.52 36.74
CA ALA A 103 -13.11 -28.25 38.01
C ALA A 103 -13.77 -27.42 39.13
N GLY A 104 -13.61 -26.08 39.12
CA GLY A 104 -14.34 -25.16 39.98
C GLY A 104 -15.86 -25.19 39.75
N LEU A 105 -16.28 -25.17 38.47
CA LEU A 105 -17.69 -25.26 38.08
C LEU A 105 -18.33 -26.59 38.51
N GLU A 106 -17.65 -27.71 38.30
CA GLU A 106 -18.16 -29.03 38.71
C GLU A 106 -18.34 -29.14 40.24
N ARG A 107 -17.42 -28.57 41.03
CA ARG A 107 -17.57 -28.48 42.49
C ARG A 107 -18.78 -27.62 42.88
N ALA A 108 -18.93 -26.44 42.27
CA ALA A 108 -20.04 -25.55 42.58
C ALA A 108 -21.39 -26.16 42.16
N LYS A 109 -21.43 -26.85 41.02
CA LYS A 109 -22.61 -27.59 40.54
C LYS A 109 -23.01 -28.70 41.51
N THR A 110 -22.05 -29.50 41.97
CA THR A 110 -22.31 -30.57 42.95
C THR A 110 -22.89 -30.02 44.25
N ASN A 111 -22.37 -28.89 44.73
CA ASN A 111 -22.89 -28.21 45.92
C ASN A 111 -24.32 -27.65 45.72
N MET A 112 -24.60 -27.10 44.54
CA MET A 112 -25.94 -26.63 44.17
C MET A 112 -26.93 -27.79 44.09
N ASP A 113 -26.54 -28.91 43.48
CA ASP A 113 -27.39 -30.10 43.39
C ASP A 113 -27.70 -30.67 44.78
N ASP A 114 -26.74 -30.67 45.70
CA ASP A 114 -26.99 -31.10 47.07
C ASP A 114 -27.93 -30.14 47.83
N ALA A 115 -27.66 -28.84 47.76
CA ALA A 115 -28.52 -27.81 48.35
C ALA A 115 -29.95 -27.86 47.78
N ARG A 116 -30.09 -28.13 46.47
CA ARG A 116 -31.37 -28.32 45.80
C ARG A 116 -32.13 -29.51 46.38
N ARG A 117 -31.49 -30.68 46.48
CA ARG A 117 -32.12 -31.88 47.08
C ARG A 117 -32.53 -31.65 48.52
N GLN A 118 -31.73 -30.92 49.30
CA GLN A 118 -32.07 -30.55 50.67
C GLN A 118 -33.30 -29.62 50.73
N PHE A 119 -33.34 -28.59 49.89
CA PHE A 119 -34.48 -27.67 49.80
C PHE A 119 -35.76 -28.39 49.33
N GLU A 120 -35.67 -29.25 48.31
CA GLU A 120 -36.82 -30.02 47.83
C GLU A 120 -37.36 -30.99 48.89
N ARG A 121 -36.48 -31.65 49.66
CA ARG A 121 -36.89 -32.46 50.82
C ARG A 121 -37.55 -31.61 51.90
N ALA A 122 -36.96 -30.47 52.26
CA ALA A 122 -37.50 -29.55 53.25
C ALA A 122 -38.88 -29.02 52.84
N ARG A 123 -39.06 -28.67 51.55
CA ARG A 123 -40.32 -28.21 50.99
C ARG A 123 -41.43 -29.26 51.09
N ARG A 124 -41.13 -30.55 50.84
CA ARG A 124 -42.10 -31.63 51.01
C ARG A 124 -42.50 -31.82 52.47
N LEU A 125 -41.54 -31.82 53.38
CA LEU A 125 -41.81 -31.96 54.82
C LEU A 125 -42.60 -30.78 55.39
N ALA A 126 -42.32 -29.54 54.94
CA ALA A 126 -43.09 -28.37 55.34
C ALA A 126 -44.53 -28.40 54.81
N ALA A 127 -44.76 -28.92 53.60
CA ALA A 127 -46.12 -29.12 53.06
C ALA A 127 -46.94 -30.11 53.90
N GLU A 128 -46.27 -31.09 54.50
CA GLU A 128 -46.87 -32.04 55.47
C GLU A 128 -46.92 -31.48 56.90
N LYS A 129 -46.51 -30.22 57.12
CA LYS A 129 -46.39 -29.54 58.44
C LYS A 129 -45.42 -30.21 59.42
N LEU A 130 -44.42 -30.92 58.88
CA LEU A 130 -43.40 -31.65 59.66
C LEU A 130 -42.08 -30.87 59.81
N LEU A 131 -42.00 -29.63 59.31
CA LEU A 131 -40.81 -28.78 59.37
C LEU A 131 -41.22 -27.32 59.67
N ALA A 132 -40.44 -26.61 60.48
CA ALA A 132 -40.67 -25.20 60.77
C ALA A 132 -40.35 -24.30 59.57
N ASP A 133 -41.09 -23.19 59.41
CA ASP A 133 -40.89 -22.25 58.29
C ASP A 133 -39.47 -21.66 58.27
N GLN A 134 -38.90 -21.39 59.43
CA GLN A 134 -37.52 -20.89 59.57
C GLN A 134 -36.48 -21.86 58.96
N ASP A 135 -36.69 -23.17 59.11
CA ASP A 135 -35.78 -24.19 58.54
C ASP A 135 -35.94 -24.28 57.02
N LEU A 136 -37.16 -24.14 56.51
CA LEU A 136 -37.42 -24.08 55.08
C LEU A 136 -36.75 -22.86 54.44
N GLU A 137 -36.89 -21.68 55.04
CA GLU A 137 -36.24 -20.44 54.59
C GLU A 137 -34.72 -20.58 54.61
N ALA A 138 -34.15 -21.17 55.67
CA ALA A 138 -32.71 -21.43 55.75
C ALA A 138 -32.22 -22.34 54.60
N LYS A 139 -32.97 -23.39 54.25
CA LYS A 139 -32.64 -24.24 53.10
C LYS A 139 -32.85 -23.54 51.76
N GLN A 140 -33.83 -22.66 51.66
CA GLN A 140 -34.04 -21.84 50.46
C GLN A 140 -32.87 -20.87 50.24
N VAL A 141 -32.43 -20.15 51.27
CA VAL A 141 -31.27 -19.24 51.20
C VAL A 141 -29.99 -20.02 50.87
N ALA A 142 -29.81 -21.21 51.44
CA ALA A 142 -28.68 -22.08 51.13
C ALA A 142 -28.68 -22.52 49.65
N TYR A 143 -29.84 -22.89 49.10
CA TYR A 143 -29.98 -23.19 47.68
C TYR A 143 -29.68 -21.97 46.81
N GLN A 144 -30.24 -20.81 47.12
CA GLN A 144 -29.98 -19.55 46.39
C GLN A 144 -28.49 -19.18 46.42
N THR A 145 -27.83 -19.33 47.56
CA THR A 145 -26.38 -19.11 47.70
C THR A 145 -25.58 -20.08 46.84
N ALA A 146 -25.98 -21.35 46.80
CA ALA A 146 -25.32 -22.35 45.97
C ALA A 146 -25.52 -22.09 44.46
N VAL A 147 -26.69 -21.59 44.06
CA VAL A 147 -26.94 -21.12 42.69
C VAL A 147 -26.04 -19.94 42.34
N ALA A 148 -25.95 -18.91 43.19
CA ALA A 148 -25.05 -17.77 42.98
C ALA A 148 -23.58 -18.21 42.87
N ASN A 149 -23.15 -19.19 43.69
CA ASN A 149 -21.80 -19.76 43.62
C ASN A 149 -21.56 -20.53 42.31
N MET A 150 -22.55 -21.27 41.81
CA MET A 150 -22.47 -21.93 40.51
C MET A 150 -22.34 -20.91 39.38
N GLU A 151 -23.13 -19.84 39.40
CA GLU A 151 -23.06 -18.77 38.39
C GLU A 151 -21.70 -18.08 38.39
N ASN A 152 -21.13 -17.80 39.56
CA ASN A 152 -19.77 -17.25 39.69
C ASN A 152 -18.70 -18.20 39.11
N ALA A 153 -18.81 -19.50 39.39
CA ALA A 153 -17.90 -20.50 38.85
C ALA A 153 -18.04 -20.65 37.33
N LYS A 154 -19.26 -20.54 36.80
CA LYS A 154 -19.55 -20.55 35.36
C LYS A 154 -18.92 -19.34 34.68
N ALA A 155 -19.09 -18.13 35.23
CA ALA A 155 -18.47 -16.93 34.70
C ALA A 155 -16.93 -17.01 34.68
N SER A 156 -16.34 -17.68 35.67
CA SER A 156 -14.90 -17.97 35.69
C SER A 156 -14.48 -18.92 34.57
N MET A 157 -15.25 -19.99 34.32
CA MET A 157 -15.02 -20.92 33.21
C MET A 157 -15.17 -20.24 31.85
N ASP A 158 -16.22 -19.43 31.67
CA ASP A 158 -16.46 -18.69 30.43
C ASP A 158 -15.31 -17.71 30.13
N ARG A 159 -14.76 -17.05 31.16
CA ARG A 159 -13.58 -16.19 31.03
C ARG A 159 -12.33 -16.98 30.60
N ALA A 160 -12.06 -18.12 31.25
CA ALA A 160 -10.93 -18.97 30.89
C ALA A 160 -11.07 -19.53 29.47
N LYS A 161 -12.29 -19.89 29.07
CA LYS A 161 -12.60 -20.36 27.72
C LYS A 161 -12.38 -19.28 26.67
N ALA A 162 -12.85 -18.05 26.92
CA ALA A 162 -12.62 -16.94 26.01
C ALA A 162 -11.12 -16.66 25.79
N ASN A 163 -10.30 -16.74 26.85
CA ASN A 163 -8.85 -16.58 26.74
C ASN A 163 -8.22 -17.69 25.88
N LEU A 164 -8.69 -18.94 26.01
CA LEU A 164 -8.25 -20.05 25.17
C LEU A 164 -8.66 -19.84 23.70
N ASP A 165 -9.88 -19.36 23.46
CA ASP A 165 -10.35 -19.04 22.11
C ASP A 165 -9.50 -17.94 21.46
N TYR A 166 -9.02 -16.96 22.24
CA TYR A 166 -8.09 -15.92 21.77
C TYR A 166 -6.69 -16.45 21.42
N CYS A 167 -6.30 -17.66 21.84
CA CYS A 167 -5.07 -18.30 21.37
C CYS A 167 -5.15 -18.66 19.87
N ASN A 168 -6.36 -18.84 19.35
CA ASN A 168 -6.61 -19.13 17.94
C ASN A 168 -6.85 -17.82 17.19
N ILE A 169 -5.81 -17.34 16.51
CA ILE A 169 -5.88 -16.10 15.75
C ILE A 169 -6.57 -16.39 14.41
N THR A 170 -7.73 -15.76 14.20
CA THR A 170 -8.55 -15.93 12.99
C THR A 170 -8.59 -14.65 12.16
N ALA A 171 -8.85 -14.79 10.86
CA ALA A 171 -9.02 -13.65 9.97
C ALA A 171 -10.39 -12.95 10.20
N PRO A 172 -10.43 -11.63 10.48
CA PRO A 172 -11.70 -10.92 10.71
C PRO A 172 -12.49 -10.62 9.43
N VAL A 173 -11.82 -10.61 8.27
CA VAL A 173 -12.37 -10.33 6.95
C VAL A 173 -11.81 -11.32 5.92
N ASP A 174 -12.57 -11.57 4.86
CA ASP A 174 -12.06 -12.25 3.67
C ASP A 174 -11.04 -11.35 2.96
N GLY A 175 -9.96 -11.92 2.42
CA GLY A 175 -8.92 -11.12 1.79
C GLY A 175 -7.63 -11.87 1.48
N VAL A 176 -6.57 -11.11 1.19
CA VAL A 176 -5.23 -11.62 0.92
C VAL A 176 -4.25 -11.09 1.97
N VAL A 177 -3.39 -11.96 2.49
CA VAL A 177 -2.33 -11.59 3.45
C VAL A 177 -1.25 -10.80 2.71
N ILE A 178 -1.11 -9.51 3.03
CA ILE A 178 -0.09 -8.61 2.46
C ILE A 178 1.24 -8.77 3.19
N SER A 179 1.17 -8.80 4.53
CA SER A 179 2.35 -8.77 5.37
C SER A 179 2.13 -9.64 6.60
N ARG A 180 3.21 -10.31 7.00
CA ARG A 180 3.34 -11.13 8.20
C ARG A 180 4.49 -10.53 9.01
N LEU A 181 4.18 -10.12 10.23
CA LEU A 181 5.09 -9.43 11.14
C LEU A 181 5.53 -10.31 12.31
N ALA A 182 5.10 -11.58 12.32
CA ALA A 182 5.35 -12.51 13.40
C ALA A 182 5.81 -13.87 12.88
N ASP A 183 6.80 -14.46 13.56
CA ASP A 183 7.39 -15.77 13.24
C ASP A 183 7.05 -16.83 14.29
N VAL A 184 7.09 -18.11 13.89
CA VAL A 184 6.95 -19.25 14.83
C VAL A 184 8.07 -19.18 15.87
N GLY A 185 7.72 -19.35 17.14
CA GLY A 185 8.65 -19.25 18.26
C GLY A 185 8.84 -17.83 18.80
N GLN A 186 8.28 -16.81 18.15
CA GLN A 186 8.30 -15.45 18.69
C GLN A 186 7.32 -15.32 19.87
N THR A 187 7.78 -14.70 20.94
CA THR A 187 6.93 -14.35 22.10
C THR A 187 6.19 -13.04 21.81
N VAL A 188 4.87 -13.06 21.97
CA VAL A 188 4.00 -11.90 21.86
C VAL A 188 3.42 -11.55 23.23
N ALA A 189 3.47 -10.26 23.58
CA ALA A 189 2.96 -9.75 24.85
C ALA A 189 1.83 -8.74 24.57
N ALA A 190 0.57 -9.20 24.70
CA ALA A 190 -0.61 -8.38 24.42
C ALA A 190 -0.90 -7.34 25.52
N SER A 191 -0.27 -7.48 26.70
CA SER A 191 -0.56 -6.65 27.89
C SER A 191 -0.11 -5.19 27.78
N PHE A 192 0.86 -4.85 26.93
CA PHE A 192 1.39 -3.48 26.80
C PHE A 192 0.91 -2.76 25.55
N SER A 193 0.67 -3.50 24.46
CA SER A 193 0.10 -3.03 23.21
C SER A 193 -0.39 -4.25 22.44
N THR A 194 -1.35 -4.08 21.53
CA THR A 194 -1.75 -5.15 20.62
C THR A 194 -0.74 -5.22 19.47
N PRO A 195 0.19 -6.20 19.45
CA PRO A 195 1.13 -6.30 18.36
C PRO A 195 0.38 -6.66 17.07
N ASN A 196 0.75 -6.02 15.96
CA ASN A 196 0.25 -6.38 14.65
C ASN A 196 0.98 -7.64 14.17
N LEU A 197 0.25 -8.74 13.95
CA LEU A 197 0.80 -10.01 13.50
C LEU A 197 0.67 -10.18 11.99
N PHE A 198 -0.46 -9.76 11.44
CA PHE A 198 -0.77 -9.86 10.01
C PHE A 198 -1.51 -8.64 9.50
N GLN A 199 -1.25 -8.28 8.24
CA GLN A 199 -2.01 -7.27 7.52
C GLN A 199 -2.75 -7.92 6.36
N ILE A 200 -4.09 -7.83 6.38
CA ILE A 200 -4.97 -8.45 5.39
C ILE A 200 -5.62 -7.34 4.54
N ALA A 201 -5.47 -7.40 3.22
CA ALA A 201 -6.23 -6.59 2.28
C ALA A 201 -7.54 -7.29 1.96
N GLN A 202 -8.67 -6.59 2.10
CA GLN A 202 -9.98 -7.19 1.77
C GLN A 202 -10.17 -7.37 0.26
N ASP A 203 -9.80 -6.35 -0.52
CA ASP A 203 -9.95 -6.33 -1.98
C ASP A 203 -8.74 -5.63 -2.60
N LEU A 204 -8.00 -6.35 -3.44
CA LEU A 204 -6.86 -5.80 -4.20
C LEU A 204 -7.29 -5.25 -5.57
N SER A 205 -8.54 -5.48 -5.99
CA SER A 205 -9.11 -4.97 -7.25
C SER A 205 -9.38 -3.46 -7.18
N LYS A 206 -9.55 -2.93 -5.96
CA LYS A 206 -9.70 -1.50 -5.70
C LYS A 206 -8.54 -1.06 -4.83
N MET A 207 -7.68 -0.24 -5.41
CA MET A 207 -6.57 0.37 -4.70
C MET A 207 -6.89 1.84 -4.44
N LYS A 208 -6.26 2.41 -3.43
CA LYS A 208 -6.23 3.84 -3.21
C LYS A 208 -4.78 4.33 -3.30
N VAL A 209 -4.60 5.52 -3.83
CA VAL A 209 -3.31 6.21 -3.86
C VAL A 209 -3.39 7.33 -2.85
N GLN A 210 -2.48 7.31 -1.88
CA GLN A 210 -2.34 8.36 -0.88
C GLN A 210 -1.19 9.26 -1.29
N VAL A 211 -1.51 10.47 -1.71
CA VAL A 211 -0.55 11.45 -2.22
C VAL A 211 -0.37 12.56 -1.22
N ASN A 212 0.86 12.97 -1.03
CA ASN A 212 1.20 14.10 -0.17
C ASN A 212 1.31 15.36 -1.02
N ILE A 213 0.38 16.30 -0.83
CA ILE A 213 0.34 17.57 -1.54
C ILE A 213 0.78 18.67 -0.57
N GLY A 214 1.64 19.58 -1.01
CA GLY A 214 2.09 20.69 -0.19
C GLY A 214 0.96 21.67 0.13
N GLU A 215 1.08 22.37 1.26
CA GLU A 215 0.11 23.38 1.70
C GLU A 215 -0.20 24.46 0.64
N SER A 216 0.80 24.88 -0.15
CA SER A 216 0.60 25.89 -1.19
C SER A 216 -0.36 25.46 -2.31
N ASP A 217 -0.54 24.15 -2.50
CA ASP A 217 -1.20 23.56 -3.66
C ASP A 217 -2.55 22.90 -3.32
N ILE A 218 -2.84 22.68 -2.03
CA ILE A 218 -4.02 21.93 -1.58
C ILE A 218 -5.35 22.63 -1.88
N ASP A 219 -5.36 23.97 -1.86
CA ASP A 219 -6.57 24.78 -2.08
C ASP A 219 -7.16 24.59 -3.49
N GLU A 220 -6.33 24.19 -4.46
CA GLU A 220 -6.76 23.97 -5.83
C GLU A 220 -7.33 22.57 -6.07
N VAL A 221 -7.07 21.62 -5.16
CA VAL A 221 -7.45 20.22 -5.30
C VAL A 221 -8.85 20.01 -4.76
N LYS A 222 -9.75 19.51 -5.62
CA LYS A 222 -11.16 19.27 -5.28
C LYS A 222 -11.53 17.80 -5.45
N VAL A 223 -12.43 17.34 -4.59
CA VAL A 223 -13.03 16.00 -4.70
C VAL A 223 -13.74 15.87 -6.05
N GLY A 224 -13.51 14.74 -6.73
CA GLY A 224 -14.04 14.45 -8.07
C GLY A 224 -13.11 14.84 -9.23
N GLN A 225 -11.99 15.54 -8.99
CA GLN A 225 -11.01 15.81 -10.04
C GLN A 225 -10.38 14.51 -10.57
N ARG A 226 -10.10 14.49 -11.87
CA ARG A 226 -9.38 13.40 -12.52
C ARG A 226 -7.88 13.61 -12.33
N ALA A 227 -7.21 12.57 -11.88
CA ALA A 227 -5.76 12.52 -11.76
C ALA A 227 -5.23 11.39 -12.64
N LEU A 228 -4.05 11.61 -13.20
CA LEU A 228 -3.29 10.58 -13.88
C LEU A 228 -2.10 10.24 -13.02
N PHE A 229 -1.75 8.97 -12.94
CA PHE A 229 -0.52 8.59 -12.29
C PHE A 229 0.19 7.47 -13.02
N THR A 230 1.49 7.44 -12.83
CA THR A 230 2.37 6.35 -13.25
C THR A 230 3.00 5.74 -12.01
N VAL A 231 3.37 4.47 -12.11
CA VAL A 231 4.16 3.78 -11.08
C VAL A 231 5.52 3.46 -11.66
N ASP A 232 6.56 3.51 -10.84
CA ASP A 232 7.94 3.31 -11.30
C ASP A 232 8.15 1.93 -11.93
N SER A 233 7.39 0.93 -11.51
CA SER A 233 7.43 -0.43 -12.06
C SER A 233 6.82 -0.54 -13.46
N LEU A 234 5.97 0.41 -13.87
CA LEU A 234 5.24 0.42 -15.14
C LEU A 234 5.20 1.85 -15.72
N PRO A 235 6.34 2.40 -16.17
CA PRO A 235 6.43 3.80 -16.61
C PRO A 235 5.58 4.08 -17.86
N GLU A 236 5.38 3.08 -18.72
CA GLU A 236 4.59 3.20 -19.97
C GLU A 236 3.08 3.15 -19.74
N LYS A 237 2.59 2.66 -18.59
CA LYS A 237 1.16 2.54 -18.29
C LYS A 237 0.70 3.69 -17.40
N GLN A 238 -0.18 4.55 -17.94
CA GLN A 238 -0.86 5.58 -17.16
C GLN A 238 -2.15 5.04 -16.57
N PHE A 239 -2.34 5.22 -15.27
CA PHE A 239 -3.56 4.87 -14.57
C PHE A 239 -4.39 6.12 -14.32
N THR A 240 -5.70 6.01 -14.54
CA THR A 240 -6.64 7.08 -14.21
C THR A 240 -7.14 6.88 -12.78
N ALA A 241 -7.01 7.92 -11.97
CA ALA A 241 -7.50 7.98 -10.60
C ALA A 241 -8.53 9.12 -10.46
N THR A 242 -9.42 8.99 -9.49
CA THR A 242 -10.35 10.06 -9.12
C THR A 242 -10.13 10.46 -7.68
N VAL A 243 -10.03 11.76 -7.41
CA VAL A 243 -9.92 12.30 -6.05
C VAL A 243 -11.19 11.97 -5.27
N SER A 244 -11.07 11.13 -4.25
CA SER A 244 -12.19 10.69 -3.43
C SER A 244 -12.29 11.50 -2.14
N LEU A 245 -11.15 11.83 -1.53
CA LEU A 245 -11.11 12.52 -0.25
C LEU A 245 -9.84 13.35 -0.14
N VAL A 246 -9.98 14.57 0.36
CA VAL A 246 -8.87 15.41 0.80
C VAL A 246 -8.90 15.40 2.33
N ARG A 247 -7.84 14.90 2.98
CA ARG A 247 -7.78 14.91 4.45
C ARG A 247 -7.53 16.33 4.95
N GLN A 248 -8.23 16.72 6.00
CA GLN A 248 -8.02 18.01 6.67
C GLN A 248 -6.87 17.96 7.69
N GLU A 249 -6.51 16.76 8.16
CA GLU A 249 -5.37 16.57 9.04
C GLU A 249 -4.06 16.64 8.23
N PRO A 250 -3.17 17.60 8.53
CA PRO A 250 -1.88 17.68 7.86
C PRO A 250 -0.88 16.68 8.46
N ILE A 251 0.05 16.22 7.62
CA ILE A 251 1.25 15.51 8.04
C ILE A 251 2.47 16.42 7.86
N THR A 252 3.31 16.53 8.88
CA THR A 252 4.55 17.32 8.79
C THR A 252 5.72 16.38 8.56
N THR A 253 6.24 16.36 7.34
CA THR A 253 7.42 15.57 6.98
C THR A 253 8.59 16.52 6.75
N GLN A 254 9.67 16.38 7.54
CA GLN A 254 10.84 17.26 7.43
C GLN A 254 10.51 18.76 7.53
N ASN A 255 9.61 19.14 8.45
CA ASN A 255 9.11 20.51 8.64
C ASN A 255 8.35 21.10 7.44
N VAL A 256 7.95 20.28 6.46
CA VAL A 256 7.06 20.67 5.37
C VAL A 256 5.67 20.11 5.66
N VAL A 257 4.68 21.00 5.72
CA VAL A 257 3.27 20.67 5.93
C VAL A 257 2.71 20.13 4.62
N ASN A 258 2.25 18.88 4.64
CA ASN A 258 1.59 18.24 3.52
C ASN A 258 0.19 17.77 3.93
N TYR A 259 -0.75 17.85 3.00
CA TYR A 259 -2.07 17.28 3.14
C TYR A 259 -2.15 15.99 2.34
N VAL A 260 -2.75 14.96 2.95
CA VAL A 260 -2.91 13.66 2.30
C VAL A 260 -4.19 13.67 1.48
N VAL A 261 -4.05 13.44 0.18
CA VAL A 261 -5.19 13.26 -0.74
C VAL A 261 -5.31 11.80 -1.09
N GLU A 262 -6.51 11.24 -0.91
CA GLU A 262 -6.84 9.88 -1.25
C GLU A 262 -7.58 9.84 -2.59
N MET A 263 -7.04 9.06 -3.52
CA MET A 263 -7.66 8.79 -4.82
C MET A 263 -7.96 7.32 -4.96
N ILE A 264 -9.14 6.98 -5.46
CA ILE A 264 -9.53 5.59 -5.73
C ILE A 264 -9.12 5.22 -7.15
N VAL A 265 -8.57 4.02 -7.29
CA VAL A 265 -8.07 3.47 -8.55
C VAL A 265 -8.56 2.04 -8.75
N PRO A 266 -9.18 1.73 -9.89
CA PRO A 266 -9.42 0.35 -10.29
C PRO A 266 -8.08 -0.32 -10.65
N ASN A 267 -7.79 -1.45 -10.01
CA ASN A 267 -6.59 -2.24 -10.28
C ASN A 267 -6.88 -3.21 -11.42
N GLU A 268 -6.55 -2.81 -12.64
CA GLU A 268 -6.67 -3.65 -13.81
C GLU A 268 -5.53 -4.68 -13.88
N SER A 269 -5.82 -5.86 -14.42
CA SER A 269 -4.80 -6.84 -14.76
C SER A 269 -3.89 -6.32 -15.89
N LEU A 270 -2.64 -6.76 -15.92
CA LEU A 270 -1.72 -6.42 -17.00
C LEU A 270 -2.21 -7.02 -18.34
N PRO A 271 -2.33 -6.22 -19.42
CA PRO A 271 -2.62 -6.76 -20.75
C PRO A 271 -1.42 -7.58 -21.24
N GLY A 272 -1.63 -8.88 -21.51
CA GLY A 272 -0.58 -9.80 -21.97
C GLY A 272 -0.51 -11.16 -21.25
N SER A 273 -1.32 -11.38 -20.21
CA SER A 273 -1.60 -12.74 -19.73
C SER A 273 -2.96 -13.20 -20.26
N GLU A 274 -3.01 -13.54 -21.54
CA GLU A 274 -3.99 -14.50 -22.03
C GLU A 274 -3.74 -15.80 -21.25
N GLU A 275 -4.50 -16.03 -20.18
CA GLU A 275 -4.87 -17.40 -19.86
C GLU A 275 -5.88 -17.81 -20.94
N ASP A 276 -5.34 -18.30 -22.06
CA ASP A 276 -5.97 -19.34 -22.86
C ASP A 276 -6.16 -20.57 -21.96
N GLY A 277 -7.17 -20.49 -21.11
CA GLY A 277 -7.66 -21.56 -20.25
C GLY A 277 -9.19 -21.63 -20.25
N LYS A 278 -9.86 -20.83 -21.09
CA LYS A 278 -11.26 -21.05 -21.41
C LYS A 278 -11.31 -22.22 -22.39
N ALA A 279 -11.38 -23.44 -21.85
CA ALA A 279 -11.71 -24.62 -22.64
C ALA A 279 -12.93 -24.28 -23.53
N PRO A 280 -12.82 -24.41 -24.85
CA PRO A 280 -13.94 -24.09 -25.73
C PRO A 280 -15.03 -25.10 -25.48
N VAL A 281 -16.18 -24.61 -25.00
CA VAL A 281 -17.45 -25.32 -25.08
C VAL A 281 -17.78 -25.40 -26.56
N ALA A 282 -17.58 -26.59 -27.15
CA ALA A 282 -18.10 -26.90 -28.47
C ALA A 282 -19.48 -27.60 -28.34
N PRO A 283 -20.44 -27.26 -29.22
CA PRO A 283 -21.85 -27.60 -29.08
C PRO A 283 -22.21 -29.01 -29.56
N ALA A 284 -23.41 -29.45 -29.18
CA ALA A 284 -24.03 -30.72 -29.55
C ALA A 284 -24.50 -30.78 -31.02
N SER A 285 -24.74 -32.03 -31.48
CA SER A 285 -25.40 -32.50 -32.74
C SER A 285 -24.45 -32.67 -33.94
N GLU A 286 -24.53 -33.65 -34.85
CA GLU A 286 -25.34 -34.86 -35.07
C GLU A 286 -24.71 -35.69 -36.24
N LYS A 287 -24.81 -37.02 -36.16
CA LYS A 287 -24.73 -38.08 -37.22
C LYS A 287 -23.59 -38.12 -38.28
N GLY A 288 -22.94 -39.30 -38.33
CA GLY A 288 -22.99 -40.14 -39.54
C GLY A 288 -21.74 -40.91 -39.98
N ARG A 289 -21.79 -42.26 -39.84
CA ARG A 289 -21.10 -43.34 -40.61
C ARG A 289 -19.57 -43.45 -40.46
N GLY A 290 -18.95 -44.60 -40.17
CA GLY A 290 -19.37 -45.99 -39.95
C GLY A 290 -18.11 -46.88 -39.87
N GLY A 291 -18.22 -48.08 -39.28
CA GLY A 291 -17.31 -49.20 -39.57
C GLY A 291 -16.47 -49.79 -38.43
N GLY A 292 -17.07 -50.68 -37.63
CA GLY A 292 -16.55 -52.03 -37.35
C GLY A 292 -15.40 -52.24 -36.35
N ARG A 293 -15.72 -52.79 -35.17
CA ARG A 293 -15.48 -54.22 -34.77
C ARG A 293 -15.41 -54.36 -33.24
N GLY A 294 -16.19 -55.31 -32.72
CA GLY A 294 -15.88 -56.08 -31.51
C GLY A 294 -16.29 -55.47 -30.17
N GLY A 295 -17.58 -55.58 -29.81
CA GLY A 295 -18.04 -55.34 -28.45
C GLY A 295 -17.73 -56.52 -27.52
N VAL A 296 -17.29 -56.21 -26.30
CA VAL A 296 -17.25 -57.13 -25.15
C VAL A 296 -18.58 -57.01 -24.41
N PRO A 297 -19.32 -58.10 -24.14
CA PRO A 297 -20.49 -58.05 -23.29
C PRO A 297 -20.11 -58.18 -21.81
N THR A 298 -20.67 -57.31 -20.99
CA THR A 298 -20.73 -57.44 -19.53
C THR A 298 -21.77 -58.50 -19.15
N ALA A 299 -21.35 -59.50 -18.36
CA ALA A 299 -22.16 -60.36 -17.49
C ALA A 299 -21.19 -60.88 -16.40
N GLU A 300 -21.27 -60.47 -15.15
CA GLU A 300 -22.14 -61.02 -14.09
C GLU A 300 -21.83 -62.50 -13.78
N GLY A 301 -21.33 -62.77 -12.56
CA GLY A 301 -21.20 -64.11 -11.98
C GLY A 301 -19.92 -64.35 -11.16
N ALA A 302 -20.07 -64.50 -9.84
CA ALA A 302 -19.01 -65.08 -8.99
C ALA A 302 -18.71 -66.53 -9.43
N PRO A 303 -17.45 -67.01 -9.36
CA PRO A 303 -17.11 -68.36 -9.81
C PRO A 303 -17.76 -69.43 -8.92
N ASP A 304 -18.46 -70.37 -9.56
CA ASP A 304 -19.21 -71.45 -8.91
C ASP A 304 -18.26 -72.43 -8.16
N PRO A 305 -18.43 -72.63 -6.83
CA PRO A 305 -17.53 -73.44 -6.00
C PRO A 305 -17.37 -74.90 -6.45
N GLU A 306 -18.37 -75.48 -7.10
CA GLU A 306 -18.33 -76.87 -7.53
C GLU A 306 -17.40 -77.07 -8.75
N GLN A 307 -17.34 -76.09 -9.65
CA GLN A 307 -16.43 -76.15 -10.81
C GLN A 307 -14.96 -75.96 -10.41
N ALA A 308 -14.69 -75.23 -9.32
CA ALA A 308 -13.34 -75.07 -8.78
C ALA A 308 -12.83 -76.37 -8.13
N TRP A 309 -13.72 -77.17 -7.53
CA TRP A 309 -13.37 -78.48 -6.97
C TRP A 309 -13.01 -79.50 -8.06
N GLU A 310 -13.79 -79.60 -9.14
CA GLU A 310 -13.52 -80.56 -10.21
C GLU A 310 -12.15 -80.36 -10.88
N ARG A 311 -11.66 -79.11 -10.95
CA ARG A 311 -10.32 -78.80 -11.47
C ARG A 311 -9.17 -79.15 -10.54
N MET A 312 -9.44 -79.34 -9.25
CA MET A 312 -8.41 -79.57 -8.22
C MET A 312 -8.53 -80.91 -7.50
N LYS A 313 -9.54 -81.72 -7.83
CA LYS A 313 -9.85 -82.98 -7.13
C LYS A 313 -8.64 -83.92 -7.07
N ASP A 314 -7.90 -84.08 -8.15
CA ASP A 314 -6.77 -85.01 -8.21
C ASP A 314 -5.62 -84.59 -7.27
N ARG A 315 -5.47 -83.28 -7.03
CA ARG A 315 -4.45 -82.73 -6.12
C ARG A 315 -4.92 -82.72 -4.66
N MET A 316 -6.21 -82.47 -4.43
CA MET A 316 -6.79 -82.34 -3.09
C MET A 316 -7.03 -83.70 -2.42
N VAL A 317 -7.40 -84.72 -3.22
CA VAL A 317 -7.56 -86.10 -2.73
C VAL A 317 -6.20 -86.70 -2.35
N ALA A 318 -5.13 -86.37 -3.08
CA ALA A 318 -3.76 -86.75 -2.72
C ALA A 318 -3.26 -86.12 -1.41
N GLN A 319 -3.91 -85.05 -0.94
CA GLN A 319 -3.64 -84.38 0.34
C GLN A 319 -4.65 -84.76 1.45
N GLY A 320 -5.52 -85.75 1.20
CA GLY A 320 -6.48 -86.26 2.18
C GLY A 320 -7.65 -85.34 2.49
N VAL A 321 -7.90 -84.31 1.66
CA VAL A 321 -8.98 -83.33 1.86
C VAL A 321 -10.24 -83.80 1.16
N THR A 322 -11.37 -83.86 1.89
CA THR A 322 -12.67 -84.25 1.34
C THR A 322 -13.40 -83.07 0.69
N LYS A 323 -14.28 -83.36 -0.28
CA LYS A 323 -15.05 -82.38 -1.07
C LYS A 323 -15.79 -81.36 -0.20
N ASP A 324 -16.40 -81.82 0.89
CA ASP A 324 -17.16 -80.96 1.80
C ASP A 324 -16.27 -79.99 2.61
N GLN A 325 -15.06 -80.43 2.98
CA GLN A 325 -14.10 -79.56 3.69
C GLN A 325 -13.53 -78.47 2.79
N PHE A 326 -13.35 -78.76 1.50
CA PHE A 326 -12.90 -77.78 0.52
C PHE A 326 -13.98 -76.75 0.23
N LEU A 327 -15.22 -77.18 -0.01
CA LEU A 327 -16.34 -76.27 -0.30
C LEU A 327 -16.66 -75.34 0.87
N LYS A 328 -16.53 -75.83 2.12
CA LYS A 328 -16.69 -75.00 3.32
C LYS A 328 -15.60 -73.91 3.42
N ARG A 329 -14.32 -74.28 3.25
CA ARG A 329 -13.19 -73.32 3.28
C ARG A 329 -13.19 -72.34 2.12
N PHE A 330 -13.69 -72.76 0.95
CA PHE A 330 -13.78 -71.90 -0.23
C PHE A 330 -14.86 -70.82 -0.05
N LYS A 331 -16.00 -71.18 0.56
CA LYS A 331 -17.06 -70.23 0.92
C LYS A 331 -16.62 -69.26 2.03
N GLU A 332 -15.94 -69.74 3.07
CA GLU A 332 -15.40 -68.88 4.14
C GLU A 332 -14.36 -67.87 3.62
N ARG A 333 -13.48 -68.28 2.69
CA ARG A 333 -12.45 -67.40 2.11
C ARG A 333 -12.96 -66.39 1.07
N LEU A 334 -14.16 -66.61 0.53
CA LEU A 334 -14.89 -65.63 -0.28
C LEU A 334 -15.65 -64.62 0.59
N ALA A 335 -16.07 -65.02 1.79
CA ALA A 335 -16.74 -64.16 2.77
C ALA A 335 -15.75 -63.27 3.54
N GLU A 336 -14.55 -63.76 3.84
CA GLU A 336 -13.46 -62.99 4.44
C GLU A 336 -12.48 -62.55 3.34
N GLY A 337 -12.69 -61.34 2.80
CA GLY A 337 -11.81 -60.72 1.80
C GLY A 337 -10.32 -60.92 2.11
N GLY A 338 -9.61 -61.57 1.18
CA GLY A 338 -8.34 -62.22 1.44
C GLY A 338 -7.18 -61.34 1.90
N GLY A 339 -6.54 -61.75 3.01
CA GLY A 339 -5.19 -61.36 3.41
C GLY A 339 -4.51 -62.50 4.18
N ARG A 340 -3.29 -62.90 3.76
CA ARG A 340 -2.45 -63.92 4.44
C ARG A 340 -1.50 -63.24 5.47
N PRO A 341 -1.24 -63.84 6.65
CA PRO A 341 -0.26 -63.31 7.60
C PRO A 341 1.12 -64.01 7.56
N GLY A 342 2.18 -63.19 7.48
CA GLY A 342 3.35 -63.12 8.39
C GLY A 342 4.38 -64.25 8.55
N GLY A 343 5.67 -63.94 8.30
CA GLY A 343 6.82 -64.54 9.02
C GLY A 343 8.23 -64.28 8.45
N GLY A 344 9.03 -63.40 9.11
CA GLY A 344 10.53 -63.45 9.13
C GLY A 344 11.33 -62.41 8.31
N ARG A 345 12.13 -61.55 8.97
CA ARG A 345 12.99 -60.43 8.45
C ARG A 345 14.45 -60.89 8.17
N PRO A 346 15.45 -60.06 7.78
CA PRO A 346 15.49 -58.66 7.26
C PRO A 346 16.42 -58.44 6.03
N ALA A 347 16.30 -57.29 5.34
CA ALA A 347 17.40 -56.36 4.96
C ALA A 347 17.12 -55.54 3.67
N LEU A 348 17.59 -54.28 3.72
CA LEU A 348 18.08 -53.45 2.62
C LEU A 348 17.10 -52.89 1.57
N SER A 349 16.95 -51.56 1.65
CA SER A 349 16.96 -50.56 0.56
C SER A 349 15.83 -50.51 -0.47
N ALA A 350 15.56 -49.26 -0.87
CA ALA A 350 14.77 -48.77 -2.00
C ALA A 350 13.25 -48.63 -1.77
N MET A 351 12.82 -47.36 -1.75
CA MET A 351 11.46 -46.95 -2.16
C MET A 351 11.27 -47.32 -3.65
N PRO A 352 10.03 -47.51 -4.16
CA PRO A 352 9.23 -46.35 -4.55
C PRO A 352 7.69 -46.46 -4.39
N ALA A 353 7.08 -45.28 -4.39
CA ALA A 353 5.78 -44.93 -4.98
C ALA A 353 4.45 -45.50 -4.44
N SER A 354 3.74 -44.58 -3.78
CA SER A 354 2.31 -44.22 -3.91
C SER A 354 1.22 -45.22 -3.51
N ALA A 355 0.48 -44.87 -2.45
CA ALA A 355 -0.99 -44.98 -2.43
C ALA A 355 -1.61 -43.98 -1.43
N SER A 356 -2.21 -42.92 -1.99
CA SER A 356 -3.35 -42.11 -1.50
C SER A 356 -3.53 -41.88 0.01
N ALA A 357 -3.22 -40.67 0.46
CA ALA A 357 -3.65 -40.12 1.75
C ALA A 357 -5.08 -39.52 1.66
N PRO A 358 -5.96 -39.76 2.64
CA PRO A 358 -7.14 -38.93 2.85
C PRO A 358 -6.75 -37.59 3.49
N ALA A 359 -7.57 -36.56 3.28
CA ALA A 359 -7.38 -35.17 3.70
C ALA A 359 -6.75 -35.02 5.11
N GLY A 360 -5.62 -34.31 5.17
CA GLY A 360 -4.79 -34.17 6.37
C GLY A 360 -5.43 -33.35 7.49
N ASP A 361 -5.29 -33.88 8.70
CA ASP A 361 -5.66 -33.28 9.98
C ASP A 361 -4.86 -31.97 10.21
N PRO A 362 -5.49 -30.80 10.48
CA PRO A 362 -4.81 -29.51 10.64
C PRO A 362 -3.73 -29.47 11.72
N ARG A 363 -3.72 -30.43 12.65
CA ARG A 363 -2.63 -30.59 13.65
C ARG A 363 -1.33 -31.15 13.09
N SER A 364 -1.38 -31.86 11.95
CA SER A 364 -0.19 -32.45 11.31
C SER A 364 0.66 -31.43 10.54
N LEU A 365 0.06 -30.30 10.15
CA LEU A 365 0.71 -29.20 9.43
C LEU A 365 1.42 -28.20 10.37
N ALA A 366 1.20 -28.29 11.68
CA ALA A 366 1.68 -27.36 12.69
C ALA A 366 3.09 -27.67 13.23
N ARG A 367 3.76 -28.71 12.71
CA ARG A 367 4.99 -29.26 13.31
C ARG A 367 6.20 -29.26 12.37
N ILE A 368 6.19 -28.42 11.33
CA ILE A 368 7.34 -28.25 10.44
C ILE A 368 8.15 -27.03 10.91
N PRO A 369 9.38 -27.22 11.41
CA PRO A 369 10.29 -26.11 11.65
C PRO A 369 10.73 -25.54 10.30
N GLY A 370 10.24 -24.33 9.98
CA GLY A 370 10.57 -23.63 8.74
C GLY A 370 9.37 -23.05 8.01
N GLY A 371 8.66 -22.13 8.67
CA GLY A 371 7.75 -21.17 8.04
C GLY A 371 6.46 -21.73 7.42
N ALA A 372 5.39 -20.94 7.47
CA ALA A 372 4.13 -21.22 6.79
C ALA A 372 4.24 -21.38 5.25
N SER A 373 5.45 -21.22 4.69
CA SER A 373 5.75 -21.35 3.26
C SER A 373 5.46 -22.75 2.68
N GLN A 374 5.47 -23.79 3.53
CA GLN A 374 5.17 -25.18 3.13
C GLN A 374 3.68 -25.55 3.18
N LEU A 375 2.80 -24.68 3.70
CA LEU A 375 1.36 -24.94 3.64
C LEU A 375 0.87 -24.75 2.20
N GLY A 376 0.48 -25.86 1.58
CA GLY A 376 -0.25 -25.88 0.32
C GLY A 376 -1.61 -25.22 0.51
N GLY A 377 -1.81 -24.09 -0.14
CA GLY A 377 -3.06 -23.35 -0.19
C GLY A 377 -3.08 -22.43 -1.42
N PRO A 378 -4.26 -21.95 -1.84
CA PRO A 378 -4.35 -21.00 -2.95
C PRO A 378 -3.58 -19.74 -2.57
N LYS A 379 -2.42 -19.56 -3.20
CA LYS A 379 -1.65 -18.32 -3.14
C LYS A 379 -2.18 -17.41 -4.22
N PHE A 380 -2.43 -16.16 -3.87
CA PHE A 380 -2.69 -15.11 -4.81
C PHE A 380 -1.41 -14.87 -5.62
N THR A 381 -1.36 -15.42 -6.83
CA THR A 381 -0.28 -15.21 -7.80
C THR A 381 -0.43 -13.90 -8.57
N GLY A 382 -1.36 -13.03 -8.14
CA GLY A 382 -2.10 -12.09 -8.98
C GLY A 382 -1.32 -11.32 -10.04
N ASN A 383 -1.84 -11.41 -11.26
CA ASN A 383 -1.50 -10.58 -12.42
C ASN A 383 -2.07 -9.15 -12.33
N LEU A 384 -2.30 -8.63 -11.12
CA LEU A 384 -2.75 -7.26 -10.91
C LEU A 384 -1.58 -6.30 -11.06
N ALA A 385 -1.79 -5.21 -11.81
CA ALA A 385 -0.73 -4.28 -12.16
C ALA A 385 -0.21 -3.48 -10.96
N LEU A 386 -1.08 -3.16 -10.01
CA LEU A 386 -0.74 -2.39 -8.82
C LEU A 386 -0.57 -3.31 -7.61
N ARG A 387 0.51 -3.08 -6.85
CA ARG A 387 0.79 -3.75 -5.58
C ARG A 387 0.80 -2.73 -4.44
N SER A 388 0.44 -3.18 -3.24
CA SER A 388 0.55 -2.36 -2.03
C SER A 388 2.01 -1.96 -1.80
N GLY A 389 2.24 -0.69 -1.46
CA GLY A 389 3.57 -0.13 -1.20
C GLY A 389 4.30 0.41 -2.44
N MET A 390 3.69 0.36 -3.63
CA MET A 390 4.27 1.02 -4.81
C MET A 390 4.27 2.54 -4.66
N THR A 391 5.33 3.19 -5.14
CA THR A 391 5.38 4.65 -5.30
C THR A 391 4.63 5.04 -6.57
N ALA A 392 3.72 6.00 -6.43
CA ALA A 392 2.95 6.56 -7.53
C ALA A 392 3.35 8.04 -7.73
N ASN A 393 3.70 8.37 -8.97
CA ASN A 393 3.90 9.74 -9.41
C ASN A 393 2.59 10.24 -9.99
N VAL A 394 1.93 11.15 -9.28
CA VAL A 394 0.58 11.60 -9.59
C VAL A 394 0.61 13.01 -10.14
N THR A 395 -0.08 13.19 -11.25
CA THR A 395 -0.34 14.47 -11.88
C THR A 395 -1.84 14.75 -11.80
N ILE A 396 -2.22 15.69 -10.94
CA ILE A 396 -3.60 16.12 -10.76
C ILE A 396 -3.86 17.32 -11.67
N SER A 397 -4.91 17.26 -12.49
CA SER A 397 -5.35 18.40 -13.29
C SER A 397 -6.39 19.19 -12.49
N THR A 398 -6.03 20.38 -12.00
CA THR A 398 -6.89 21.17 -11.12
C THR A 398 -7.78 22.13 -11.91
N ASN A 399 -7.15 23.11 -12.57
CA ASN A 399 -7.81 24.18 -13.29
C ASN A 399 -7.57 24.05 -14.80
N GLN A 400 -8.65 24.06 -15.58
CA GLN A 400 -8.59 24.14 -17.04
C GLN A 400 -9.26 25.45 -17.49
N ARG A 401 -8.50 26.30 -18.18
CA ARG A 401 -9.02 27.48 -18.88
C ARG A 401 -8.89 27.24 -20.38
N ARG A 402 -9.97 27.52 -21.11
CA ARG A 402 -10.01 27.41 -22.57
C ARG A 402 -10.02 28.80 -23.18
N ASP A 403 -9.41 28.91 -24.35
CA ASP A 403 -9.41 30.14 -25.16
C ASP A 403 -8.92 31.37 -24.38
N VAL A 404 -7.81 31.22 -23.65
CA VAL A 404 -7.18 32.31 -22.89
C VAL A 404 -5.91 32.81 -23.56
N LEU A 405 -5.63 34.11 -23.40
CA LEU A 405 -4.37 34.70 -23.84
C LEU A 405 -3.25 34.20 -22.91
N ARG A 406 -2.28 33.50 -23.50
CA ARG A 406 -1.16 32.90 -22.78
C ARG A 406 0.15 33.49 -23.26
N VAL A 407 1.07 33.66 -22.31
CA VAL A 407 2.40 34.22 -22.54
C VAL A 407 3.46 33.29 -21.98
N PRO A 408 4.61 33.09 -22.65
CA PRO A 408 5.72 32.35 -22.08
C PRO A 408 6.13 32.91 -20.71
N ASN A 409 6.27 32.04 -19.71
CA ASN A 409 6.55 32.44 -18.32
C ASN A 409 7.82 33.31 -18.19
N ALA A 410 8.78 33.15 -19.10
CA ALA A 410 9.98 33.98 -19.19
C ALA A 410 9.67 35.49 -19.35
N ALA A 411 8.57 35.86 -20.04
CA ALA A 411 8.23 37.26 -20.29
C ALA A 411 7.80 38.01 -19.01
N LEU A 412 7.12 37.32 -18.08
CA LEU A 412 6.67 37.90 -16.81
C LEU A 412 7.85 38.10 -15.83
N ARG A 413 8.92 37.32 -15.98
CA ARG A 413 10.13 37.43 -15.15
C ARG A 413 11.19 38.35 -15.75
N PHE A 414 11.11 38.63 -17.04
CA PHE A 414 12.12 39.40 -17.75
C PHE A 414 12.06 40.89 -17.37
N ASN A 415 13.22 41.47 -17.01
CA ASN A 415 13.35 42.88 -16.75
C ASN A 415 14.41 43.51 -17.68
N PRO A 416 14.00 44.27 -18.70
CA PRO A 416 14.91 44.90 -19.65
C PRO A 416 15.73 46.04 -19.04
N ALA A 417 15.33 46.62 -17.90
CA ALA A 417 16.07 47.71 -17.25
C ALA A 417 17.48 47.30 -16.79
N ALA A 418 17.76 45.99 -16.64
CA ALA A 418 19.10 45.49 -16.36
C ALA A 418 20.06 45.58 -17.57
N PHE A 419 19.51 45.75 -18.78
CA PHE A 419 20.27 45.68 -20.04
C PHE A 419 20.25 47.01 -20.81
N VAL A 420 19.35 47.92 -20.47
CA VAL A 420 19.35 49.30 -20.98
C VAL A 420 20.19 50.16 -20.04
N LYS A 421 21.37 50.58 -20.49
CA LYS A 421 22.16 51.60 -19.77
C LYS A 421 21.48 52.96 -19.96
N ASP A 422 20.69 53.38 -18.97
CA ASP A 422 20.23 54.76 -18.89
C ASP A 422 21.40 55.68 -18.50
N GLU A 423 21.71 56.69 -19.32
CA GLU A 423 22.76 57.69 -19.11
C GLU A 423 22.54 58.64 -17.91
N LYS A 424 21.53 58.40 -17.06
CA LYS A 424 21.31 59.23 -15.86
C LYS A 424 21.83 58.55 -14.60
N LYS A 425 23.15 58.56 -14.44
CA LYS A 425 23.79 58.50 -13.12
C LYS A 425 24.53 59.81 -12.90
N THR A 426 23.77 60.84 -12.50
CA THR A 426 24.33 62.15 -12.12
C THR A 426 25.22 61.97 -10.89
N GLU A 427 26.45 62.43 -11.04
CA GLU A 427 27.51 62.43 -10.04
C GLU A 427 27.10 63.26 -8.80
N GLY A 428 27.32 62.70 -7.61
CA GLY A 428 27.33 63.42 -6.34
C GLY A 428 28.72 63.32 -5.72
N PRO A 429 29.28 64.40 -5.16
CA PRO A 429 30.72 64.54 -4.97
C PRO A 429 31.24 63.65 -3.84
N ARG A 430 32.34 62.94 -4.12
CA ARG A 430 33.21 62.34 -3.11
C ARG A 430 34.22 63.37 -2.65
N LEU A 431 34.28 63.66 -1.35
CA LEU A 431 35.38 64.39 -0.71
C LEU A 431 35.55 63.96 0.76
N GLY A 432 36.76 63.52 1.10
CA GLY A 432 37.35 63.74 2.43
C GLY A 432 37.49 62.54 3.39
N GLN A 433 38.63 61.82 3.27
CA GLN A 433 39.58 61.28 4.31
C GLN A 433 39.14 60.91 5.75
N PRO A 434 39.98 60.20 6.54
CA PRO A 434 40.78 59.00 6.28
C PRO A 434 40.52 57.91 7.34
N ALA A 435 41.22 56.78 7.20
CA ALA A 435 41.15 55.61 8.07
C ALA A 435 41.46 55.91 9.55
N VAL A 436 40.69 55.30 10.46
CA VAL A 436 41.08 55.09 11.86
C VAL A 436 40.90 53.61 12.18
N MET A 437 42.03 52.97 12.46
CA MET A 437 42.13 51.60 12.98
C MET A 437 41.87 51.67 14.49
N GLY A 438 40.90 50.91 15.00
CA GLY A 438 40.60 50.86 16.43
C GLY A 438 39.83 49.58 16.77
N GLY A 439 40.52 48.64 17.43
CA GLY A 439 40.00 47.35 17.85
C GLY A 439 39.08 47.43 19.07
N GLY A 440 38.13 46.51 19.13
CA GLY A 440 37.28 46.24 20.29
C GLY A 440 36.25 45.14 19.96
N PRO A 441 36.06 44.10 20.79
CA PRO A 441 35.15 43.00 20.48
C PRO A 441 33.69 43.44 20.64
N ARG A 442 32.84 43.13 19.65
CA ARG A 442 31.38 43.26 19.78
C ARG A 442 30.84 42.14 20.69
N PRO A 443 30.06 42.44 21.75
CA PRO A 443 29.17 41.46 22.34
C PRO A 443 27.95 41.27 21.44
N ALA A 444 27.47 40.03 21.37
CA ALA A 444 26.20 39.69 20.76
C ALA A 444 25.05 40.29 21.58
N ALA A 445 24.18 41.07 20.91
CA ALA A 445 22.92 41.52 21.46
C ALA A 445 21.78 41.10 20.54
N GLN A 446 21.02 40.15 21.08
CA GLN A 446 19.69 39.71 20.74
C GLN A 446 18.74 40.90 20.49
N THR A 447 17.97 40.85 19.40
CA THR A 447 16.71 41.60 19.29
C THR A 447 15.70 40.77 18.52
N GLY A 448 14.76 40.18 19.28
CA GLY A 448 13.42 39.97 18.78
C GLY A 448 12.64 41.29 18.78
N THR A 449 11.45 41.19 18.19
CA THR A 449 10.30 42.14 18.23
C THR A 449 10.40 43.42 17.40
N GLY A 450 9.80 43.32 16.21
CA GLY A 450 8.59 44.08 15.87
C GLY A 450 8.73 45.60 15.73
N SER A 451 8.84 46.08 14.49
CA SER A 451 8.12 47.30 14.13
C SER A 451 7.94 47.48 12.63
N ARG A 452 6.71 47.88 12.32
CA ARG A 452 6.25 48.70 11.20
C ARG A 452 6.07 48.01 9.86
N GLY A 453 4.80 47.80 9.56
CA GLY A 453 4.29 47.65 8.21
C GLY A 453 4.86 48.73 7.29
N GLY A 454 5.74 48.30 6.40
CA GLY A 454 5.84 48.89 5.08
C GLY A 454 4.84 48.15 4.21
N MET A 455 3.89 48.89 3.66
CA MET A 455 3.00 48.40 2.61
C MET A 455 3.90 47.83 1.50
N VAL A 456 4.00 46.50 1.41
CA VAL A 456 4.63 45.85 0.27
C VAL A 456 3.71 46.17 -0.89
N ALA A 457 4.02 47.22 -1.65
CA ALA A 457 3.30 47.56 -2.86
C ALA A 457 3.20 46.26 -3.66
N ARG A 458 1.97 45.78 -3.89
CA ARG A 458 1.72 44.61 -4.72
C ARG A 458 2.49 44.84 -6.00
N ARG A 459 3.52 44.03 -6.22
CA ARG A 459 4.32 44.12 -7.43
C ARG A 459 3.39 43.69 -8.54
N GLU A 460 2.83 44.64 -9.26
CA GLU A 460 1.94 44.36 -10.38
C GLU A 460 2.71 43.52 -11.41
N ASP A 461 2.10 42.48 -11.93
CA ASP A 461 2.70 41.68 -12.99
C ASP A 461 2.83 42.56 -14.23
N ARG A 462 4.00 42.55 -14.86
CA ARG A 462 4.30 43.39 -16.03
C ARG A 462 4.93 42.57 -17.11
N ILE A 463 4.54 42.85 -18.33
CA ILE A 463 5.14 42.29 -19.54
C ILE A 463 5.75 43.43 -20.33
N TRP A 464 6.85 43.17 -21.01
CA TRP A 464 7.53 44.16 -21.84
C TRP A 464 7.28 43.87 -23.31
N VAL A 465 6.92 44.90 -24.06
CA VAL A 465 6.79 44.85 -25.53
C VAL A 465 7.75 45.85 -26.17
N LEU A 466 8.13 45.61 -27.42
CA LEU A 466 8.95 46.55 -28.18
C LEU A 466 8.05 47.56 -28.90
N GLU A 467 8.21 48.83 -28.55
CA GLU A 467 7.56 49.94 -29.26
C GLU A 467 8.66 50.93 -29.67
N ASN A 468 8.82 51.17 -30.98
CA ASN A 468 9.89 52.02 -31.55
C ASN A 468 11.32 51.63 -31.11
N GLY A 469 11.60 50.32 -31.01
CA GLY A 469 12.90 49.79 -30.60
C GLY A 469 13.22 49.94 -29.10
N LYS A 470 12.28 50.46 -28.29
CA LYS A 470 12.43 50.59 -26.84
C LYS A 470 11.46 49.66 -26.10
N PRO A 471 11.88 49.05 -24.98
CA PRO A 471 11.00 48.22 -24.16
C PRO A 471 9.98 49.09 -23.41
N LYS A 472 8.69 48.80 -23.60
CA LYS A 472 7.57 49.43 -22.87
C LYS A 472 6.87 48.41 -21.98
N ALA A 473 6.66 48.77 -20.72
CA ALA A 473 5.94 47.93 -19.78
C ALA A 473 4.42 48.05 -19.99
N ILE A 474 3.76 46.91 -20.11
CA ILE A 474 2.30 46.75 -20.03
C ILE A 474 2.00 46.07 -18.69
N VAL A 475 1.10 46.66 -17.92
CA VAL A 475 0.62 46.07 -16.67
C VAL A 475 -0.40 44.99 -17.02
N VAL A 476 -0.21 43.81 -16.46
CA VAL A 476 -1.06 42.65 -16.71
C VAL A 476 -1.47 42.01 -15.39
N LYS A 477 -2.54 41.22 -15.41
CA LYS A 477 -2.92 40.34 -14.32
C LYS A 477 -2.58 38.91 -14.74
N ALA A 478 -1.64 38.29 -14.04
CA ALA A 478 -1.32 36.88 -14.25
C ALA A 478 -2.42 35.98 -13.64
N GLY A 479 -2.78 34.94 -14.37
CA GLY A 479 -3.72 33.89 -13.98
C GLY A 479 -3.02 32.56 -13.75
N ILE A 480 -3.67 31.46 -14.14
CA ILE A 480 -3.10 30.11 -13.98
C ILE A 480 -1.89 29.90 -14.89
N SER A 481 -0.96 29.04 -14.45
CA SER A 481 0.22 28.66 -15.25
C SER A 481 0.31 27.15 -15.38
N ASP A 482 0.77 26.67 -16.54
CA ASP A 482 1.10 25.26 -16.79
C ASP A 482 2.62 24.98 -16.67
N GLY A 483 3.39 25.96 -16.19
CA GLY A 483 4.85 25.92 -16.06
C GLY A 483 5.61 26.46 -17.27
N GLN A 484 5.04 26.39 -18.47
CA GLN A 484 5.65 26.94 -19.70
C GLN A 484 5.01 28.28 -20.07
N PHE A 485 3.70 28.36 -19.97
CA PHE A 485 2.87 29.52 -20.25
C PHE A 485 2.07 29.93 -19.01
N THR A 486 1.74 31.22 -18.96
CA THR A 486 0.89 31.80 -17.92
C THR A 486 -0.25 32.54 -18.60
N GLU A 487 -1.46 32.35 -18.10
CA GLU A 487 -2.63 33.14 -18.49
C GLU A 487 -2.40 34.61 -18.14
N VAL A 488 -2.69 35.50 -19.08
CA VAL A 488 -2.56 36.94 -18.85
C VAL A 488 -3.81 37.64 -19.32
N SER A 489 -4.29 38.57 -18.50
CA SER A 489 -5.40 39.46 -18.84
C SER A 489 -4.99 40.89 -18.55
N GLY A 490 -5.35 41.83 -19.42
CA GLY A 490 -4.96 43.23 -19.28
C GLY A 490 -5.36 44.06 -20.50
N GLU A 491 -5.47 45.36 -20.30
CA GLU A 491 -5.75 46.30 -21.39
C GLU A 491 -4.55 46.37 -22.34
N GLY A 492 -4.79 46.20 -23.65
CA GLY A 492 -3.74 46.27 -24.68
C GLY A 492 -3.03 44.95 -25.00
N ILE A 493 -3.48 43.81 -24.47
CA ILE A 493 -2.99 42.48 -24.86
C ILE A 493 -3.89 41.90 -25.96
N THR A 494 -3.31 41.62 -27.12
CA THR A 494 -3.99 40.95 -28.22
C THR A 494 -3.21 39.72 -28.65
N GLU A 495 -3.91 38.77 -29.29
CA GLU A 495 -3.27 37.63 -29.92
C GLU A 495 -2.22 38.10 -30.95
N GLY A 496 -1.04 37.47 -30.94
CA GLY A 496 0.06 37.79 -31.85
C GLY A 496 0.99 38.91 -31.40
N LEU A 497 0.71 39.57 -30.27
CA LEU A 497 1.59 40.58 -29.71
C LEU A 497 2.97 39.98 -29.37
N GLN A 498 4.06 40.68 -29.73
CA GLN A 498 5.41 40.23 -29.42
C GLN A 498 5.85 40.78 -28.07
N VAL A 499 6.15 39.87 -27.14
CA VAL A 499 6.59 40.16 -25.78
C VAL A 499 8.04 39.79 -25.60
N LEU A 500 8.78 40.55 -24.82
CA LEU A 500 10.20 40.34 -24.55
C LEU A 500 10.37 39.21 -23.53
N VAL A 501 11.17 38.21 -23.88
CA VAL A 501 11.47 37.04 -23.02
C VAL A 501 12.95 36.96 -22.64
N GLY A 502 13.84 37.72 -23.28
CA GLY A 502 15.27 37.67 -23.02
C GLY A 502 16.12 38.55 -23.93
N VAL A 503 17.44 38.39 -23.84
CA VAL A 503 18.45 39.01 -24.71
C VAL A 503 19.24 37.89 -25.41
N GLU A 504 19.53 38.05 -26.69
CA GLU A 504 20.17 37.01 -27.52
C GLU A 504 21.66 36.81 -27.22
N ASN A 505 22.35 37.84 -26.67
CA ASN A 505 23.77 37.77 -26.36
C ASN A 505 24.13 38.51 -25.04
N PRO A 506 24.20 37.81 -23.90
CA PRO A 506 24.40 38.45 -22.58
C PRO A 506 25.82 39.01 -22.38
N LYS A 507 26.82 38.59 -23.18
CA LYS A 507 28.20 39.10 -23.09
C LYS A 507 28.39 40.52 -23.64
N GLN A 508 27.50 40.99 -24.52
CA GLN A 508 27.56 42.34 -25.10
C GLN A 508 26.74 43.37 -24.32
N ALA A 509 25.66 42.93 -23.65
CA ALA A 509 24.89 43.78 -22.75
C ALA A 509 25.47 43.68 -21.34
N GLY A 510 26.51 44.46 -21.04
CA GLY A 510 27.28 44.40 -19.79
C GLY A 510 26.43 44.41 -18.51
N GLY A 511 26.11 43.23 -18.00
CA GLY A 511 25.45 42.98 -16.73
C GLY A 511 25.99 41.67 -16.14
N ALA A 512 26.46 41.74 -14.89
CA ALA A 512 27.06 40.63 -14.18
C ALA A 512 26.12 39.42 -14.14
N ALA A 513 26.63 38.25 -14.51
CA ALA A 513 25.93 36.98 -14.34
C ALA A 513 25.61 36.78 -12.85
N VAL A 514 24.33 36.61 -12.54
CA VAL A 514 23.89 36.08 -11.24
C VAL A 514 24.32 34.62 -11.19
N PRO A 515 25.02 34.14 -10.14
CA PRO A 515 25.36 32.74 -10.06
C PRO A 515 24.08 31.92 -9.90
N LEU A 516 23.89 30.92 -10.76
CA LEU A 516 22.95 29.83 -10.50
C LEU A 516 23.34 29.20 -9.16
N GLY A 517 22.49 29.40 -8.15
CA GLY A 517 22.55 28.66 -6.90
C GLY A 517 22.22 27.19 -7.17
N GLY A 518 23.25 26.42 -7.51
CA GLY A 518 23.21 24.97 -7.43
C GLY A 518 23.06 24.57 -5.96
N GLY A 519 21.84 24.27 -5.56
CA GLY A 519 21.58 23.57 -4.31
C GLY A 519 22.19 22.18 -4.40
N ARG A 520 23.32 21.99 -3.72
CA ARG A 520 23.67 20.66 -3.20
C ARG A 520 22.57 20.24 -2.24
N ARG A 521 21.83 19.20 -2.61
CA ARG A 521 21.47 18.14 -1.67
C ARG A 521 21.98 16.84 -2.25
#